data_AF-A0A0S2DAC4-F1
#
_entry.id   AF-A0A0S2DAC4-F1
#
_cell.length_a   1.000
_cell.length_b   1.000
_cell.length_c   1.000
_cell.angle_alpha   90.00
_cell.angle_beta   90.00
_cell.angle_gamma   90.00
#
_symmetry.space_group_name_H-M   'P 1'
#
loop_
_entity.id
_entity.type
_entity.pdbx_description
1 polymer ?
#
loop_
_entity_poly.entity_id
_entity_poly.type
_entity_poly.pdbx_seq_one_letter_code
_entity_poly.pdbx_strand_id
1 'polypeptide(L)'
;MSAPSPTPAQPSPAPAHARWRLPRWRWRDALWIALALAAVVALRNGQSSYEQRDAPLLQPAPAARAAGRNFAVEVGKLKVAQAYLLKGDFSHPEDRVLRSPGVWLSVLAKVEALERPGYLTAQIRTRDGLVYVASNKERPKLKGINLSERELAPGLAETGAWFFELPPDKLEGAHLQFYWGLLLPEGGDSLVDVDLKLDKAAADKLRADAKPVLDLRM
;
A
#
# COMPACT_ATOMS: atom_id res chain seq x y z
N MET A 1 -11.90 91.92 -14.63
CA MET A 1 -10.62 92.31 -15.26
C MET A 1 -9.79 93.02 -14.21
N SER A 2 -8.78 92.36 -13.65
CA SER A 2 -7.72 93.02 -12.88
C SER A 2 -6.44 92.20 -13.01
N ALA A 3 -5.48 92.79 -13.70
CA ALA A 3 -4.03 92.56 -13.59
C ALA A 3 -3.40 93.96 -13.86
N PRO A 4 -2.11 94.23 -13.56
CA PRO A 4 -1.05 93.37 -13.02
C PRO A 4 -0.22 94.04 -11.91
N SER A 5 0.79 93.36 -11.35
CA SER A 5 2.16 93.88 -11.18
C SER A 5 3.12 92.80 -10.61
N PRO A 6 4.45 92.92 -10.86
CA PRO A 6 5.36 91.77 -10.95
C PRO A 6 6.30 91.56 -9.75
N THR A 7 6.79 90.31 -9.71
CA THR A 7 7.98 89.67 -9.12
C THR A 7 8.97 90.49 -8.27
N PRO A 8 9.53 89.85 -7.21
CA PRO A 8 10.98 89.68 -7.17
C PRO A 8 11.41 88.24 -6.93
N ALA A 9 12.60 87.93 -7.45
CA ALA A 9 13.26 86.64 -7.41
C ALA A 9 14.12 86.44 -6.15
N GLN A 10 14.55 85.18 -5.98
CA GLN A 10 15.67 84.63 -5.19
C GLN A 10 15.32 83.97 -3.83
N PRO A 11 16.16 83.04 -3.30
CA PRO A 11 17.40 82.43 -3.85
C PRO A 11 17.38 80.88 -3.91
N SER A 12 18.32 80.31 -4.67
CA SER A 12 18.62 78.87 -4.69
C SER A 12 19.22 78.40 -3.35
N PRO A 13 18.79 77.26 -2.77
CA PRO A 13 19.50 76.65 -1.66
C PRO A 13 20.69 75.80 -2.17
N ALA A 14 21.83 75.94 -1.50
CA ALA A 14 23.05 75.16 -1.67
C ALA A 14 22.83 73.65 -1.40
N PRO A 15 23.66 72.74 -1.96
CA PRO A 15 23.48 71.31 -1.78
C PRO A 15 23.83 70.89 -0.34
N ALA A 16 22.87 70.31 0.36
CA ALA A 16 23.09 69.68 1.66
C ALA A 16 23.90 68.37 1.46
N HIS A 17 25.07 68.29 2.09
CA HIS A 17 25.87 67.07 2.15
C HIS A 17 25.09 65.93 2.79
N ALA A 18 24.67 64.94 1.98
CA ALA A 18 24.05 63.72 2.46
C ALA A 18 25.08 62.85 3.20
N ARG A 19 25.08 62.91 4.54
CA ARG A 19 25.82 61.97 5.38
C ARG A 19 25.12 60.61 5.33
N TRP A 20 25.71 59.66 4.62
CA TRP A 20 25.27 58.26 4.60
C TRP A 20 25.46 57.66 6.00
N ARG A 21 24.38 57.63 6.79
CA ARG A 21 24.32 56.81 8.00
C ARG A 21 23.98 55.39 7.58
N LEU A 22 24.97 54.51 7.59
CA LEU A 22 24.73 53.07 7.44
C LEU A 22 23.79 52.60 8.56
N PRO A 23 22.68 51.90 8.22
CA PRO A 23 21.69 51.52 9.21
C PRO A 23 22.24 50.36 10.03
N ARG A 24 22.58 50.61 11.30
CA ARG A 24 22.93 49.60 12.32
C ARG A 24 21.74 48.71 12.72
N TRP A 25 20.68 48.68 11.92
CA TRP A 25 19.35 48.15 12.25
C TRP A 25 18.91 47.13 11.21
N ARG A 26 19.70 46.07 11.01
CA ARG A 26 19.32 44.94 10.15
C ARG A 26 19.72 43.56 10.69
N TRP A 27 20.51 43.50 11.77
CA TRP A 27 20.95 42.23 12.34
C TRP A 27 19.82 41.51 13.06
N ARG A 28 18.96 42.24 13.79
CA ARG A 28 17.76 41.67 14.41
C ARG A 28 16.79 41.12 13.37
N ASP A 29 16.56 41.86 12.29
CA ASP A 29 15.65 41.43 11.23
C ASP A 29 16.22 40.22 10.46
N ALA A 30 17.52 40.22 10.18
CA ALA A 30 18.20 39.07 9.59
C ALA A 30 18.10 37.82 10.48
N LEU A 31 18.22 38.00 11.80
CA LEU A 31 18.11 36.91 12.78
C LEU A 31 16.67 36.38 12.83
N TRP A 32 15.66 37.26 12.83
CA TRP A 32 14.26 36.85 12.75
C TRP A 32 13.91 36.13 11.44
N ILE A 33 14.43 36.60 10.31
CA ILE A 33 14.25 35.95 9.01
C ILE A 33 14.91 34.56 9.02
N ALA A 34 16.13 34.43 9.53
CA ALA A 34 16.82 33.16 9.64
C ALA A 34 16.07 32.17 10.55
N LEU A 35 15.51 32.66 11.67
CA LEU A 35 14.76 31.85 12.62
C LEU A 35 13.41 31.40 12.05
N ALA A 36 12.72 32.28 11.31
CA ALA A 36 11.51 31.94 10.57
C ALA A 36 11.79 30.91 9.47
N LEU A 37 12.89 31.06 8.72
CA LEU A 37 13.32 30.07 7.72
C LEU A 37 13.65 28.72 8.34
N ALA A 38 14.38 28.70 9.45
CA ALA A 38 14.69 27.47 10.18
C ALA A 38 13.42 26.78 10.68
N ALA A 39 12.45 27.54 11.20
CA ALA A 39 11.15 27.01 11.61
C ALA A 39 10.37 26.42 10.42
N VAL A 40 10.33 27.11 9.28
CA VAL A 40 9.68 26.59 8.05
C VAL A 40 10.36 25.32 7.54
N VAL A 41 11.69 25.24 7.55
CA VAL A 41 12.43 24.04 7.16
C VAL A 41 12.19 22.90 8.14
N ALA A 42 12.19 23.17 9.45
CA ALA A 42 11.88 22.16 10.47
C ALA A 42 10.44 21.65 10.36
N LEU A 43 9.46 22.54 10.12
CA LEU A 43 8.07 22.18 9.86
C LEU A 43 7.94 21.36 8.56
N ARG A 44 8.66 21.73 7.50
CA ARG A 44 8.63 21.00 6.23
C ARG A 44 9.29 19.62 6.34
N ASN A 45 10.37 19.49 7.10
CA ASN A 45 11.05 18.22 7.35
C ASN A 45 10.30 17.34 8.37
N GLY A 46 9.50 17.94 9.25
CA GLY A 46 8.65 17.25 10.22
C GLY A 46 7.25 16.89 9.70
N GLN A 47 6.87 17.36 8.50
CA GLN A 47 5.65 16.88 7.85
C GLN A 47 5.86 15.44 7.40
N SER A 48 5.02 14.54 7.91
CA SER A 48 4.86 13.19 7.37
C SER A 48 4.75 13.28 5.84
N SER A 49 5.57 12.51 5.12
CA SER A 49 5.55 12.51 3.66
C SER A 49 4.13 12.18 3.17
N TYR A 50 3.77 12.65 1.97
CA TYR A 50 2.46 12.36 1.39
C TYR A 50 2.18 10.84 1.36
N GLU A 51 3.22 10.05 1.09
CA GLU A 51 3.22 8.57 1.15
C GLU A 51 2.91 8.00 2.53
N GLN A 52 3.28 8.69 3.62
CA GLN A 52 2.95 8.26 4.99
C GLN A 52 1.53 8.63 5.40
N ARG A 53 0.92 9.66 4.77
CA ARG A 53 -0.47 10.06 5.04
C ARG A 53 -1.47 9.17 4.29
N ASP A 54 -1.09 8.71 3.11
CA ASP A 54 -1.88 7.81 2.28
C ASP A 54 -1.51 6.33 2.51
N ALA A 55 -0.61 6.03 3.45
CA ALA A 55 -0.32 4.66 3.81
C ALA A 55 -1.56 4.03 4.50
N PRO A 56 -1.93 2.80 4.14
CA PRO A 56 -3.01 2.11 4.83
C PRO A 56 -2.62 1.82 6.28
N LEU A 57 -3.63 1.69 7.15
CA LEU A 57 -3.41 1.38 8.56
C LEU A 57 -3.01 -0.08 8.72
N LEU A 58 -1.72 -0.32 8.97
CA LEU A 58 -1.19 -1.65 9.25
C LEU A 58 -1.75 -2.20 10.56
N GLN A 59 -2.44 -3.34 10.47
CA GLN A 59 -3.02 -4.03 11.62
C GLN A 59 -2.38 -5.43 11.72
N PRO A 60 -1.40 -5.64 12.62
CA PRO A 60 -0.84 -6.97 12.84
C PRO A 60 -1.91 -7.87 13.45
N ALA A 61 -2.10 -9.07 12.90
CA ALA A 61 -3.13 -9.99 13.37
C ALA A 61 -2.64 -11.43 13.50
N PRO A 62 -3.14 -12.18 14.51
CA PRO A 62 -2.86 -13.60 14.62
C PRO A 62 -3.55 -14.36 13.48
N ALA A 63 -2.90 -15.42 12.97
CA ALA A 63 -3.43 -16.25 11.88
C ALA A 63 -4.83 -16.86 12.17
N ALA A 64 -5.20 -16.99 13.46
CA ALA A 64 -6.47 -17.60 13.88
C ALA A 64 -7.70 -16.83 13.40
N ARG A 65 -7.70 -15.50 13.53
CA ARG A 65 -8.73 -14.60 12.99
C ARG A 65 -8.17 -13.18 13.00
N ALA A 66 -8.19 -12.56 11.83
CA ALA A 66 -7.77 -11.20 11.61
C ALA A 66 -8.97 -10.37 11.14
N ALA A 67 -9.12 -9.15 11.63
CA ALA A 67 -10.23 -8.28 11.28
C ALA A 67 -9.70 -6.91 10.86
N GLY A 68 -10.14 -6.45 9.70
CA GLY A 68 -10.03 -5.05 9.27
C GLY A 68 -11.36 -4.35 9.48
N ARG A 69 -11.46 -3.10 9.03
CA ARG A 69 -12.70 -2.31 9.13
C ARG A 69 -13.90 -2.99 8.46
N ASN A 70 -13.74 -3.43 7.21
CA ASN A 70 -14.84 -3.95 6.39
C ASN A 70 -14.94 -5.48 6.33
N PHE A 71 -13.98 -6.20 6.92
CA PHE A 71 -13.85 -7.64 6.72
C PHE A 71 -13.26 -8.37 7.93
N ALA A 72 -13.56 -9.66 8.03
CA ALA A 72 -12.84 -10.61 8.86
C ALA A 72 -12.30 -11.76 8.00
N VAL A 73 -11.12 -12.26 8.35
CA VAL A 73 -10.46 -13.38 7.67
C VAL A 73 -9.84 -14.34 8.68
N GLU A 74 -10.07 -15.62 8.49
CA GLU A 74 -9.42 -16.71 9.23
C GLU A 74 -8.50 -17.42 8.25
N VAL A 75 -7.19 -17.32 8.48
CA VAL A 75 -6.17 -17.93 7.62
C VAL A 75 -6.02 -19.39 8.01
N GLY A 76 -6.34 -20.27 7.07
CA GLY A 76 -6.25 -21.72 7.23
C GLY A 76 -4.91 -22.28 6.80
N LYS A 77 -4.96 -23.44 6.13
CA LYS A 77 -3.75 -24.15 5.70
C LYS A 77 -3.14 -23.53 4.45
N LEU A 78 -1.81 -23.49 4.44
CA LEU A 78 -1.00 -23.17 3.29
C LEU A 78 -0.68 -24.46 2.52
N LYS A 79 -0.71 -24.40 1.18
CA LYS A 79 -0.25 -25.49 0.32
C LYS A 79 0.67 -24.95 -0.77
N VAL A 80 1.78 -25.64 -1.02
CA VAL A 80 2.68 -25.31 -2.13
C VAL A 80 2.62 -26.40 -3.19
N ALA A 81 2.64 -26.01 -4.46
CA ALA A 81 2.74 -26.91 -5.60
C ALA A 81 3.57 -26.27 -6.71
N GLN A 82 4.16 -27.08 -7.58
CA GLN A 82 4.83 -26.57 -8.79
C GLN A 82 3.84 -26.34 -9.93
N ALA A 83 2.76 -27.12 -9.95
CA ALA A 83 1.69 -27.01 -10.92
C ALA A 83 0.35 -27.44 -10.33
N TYR A 84 -0.74 -26.96 -10.95
CA TYR A 84 -2.09 -27.41 -10.68
C TYR A 84 -2.63 -28.22 -11.85
N LEU A 85 -3.23 -29.36 -11.59
CA LEU A 85 -4.07 -30.06 -12.56
C LEU A 85 -5.50 -29.53 -12.40
N LEU A 86 -6.01 -28.90 -13.46
CA LEU A 86 -7.31 -28.25 -13.50
C LEU A 86 -8.22 -29.01 -14.45
N LYS A 87 -9.52 -28.99 -14.14
CA LYS A 87 -10.52 -29.60 -15.02
C LYS A 87 -10.73 -28.72 -16.23
N GLY A 88 -11.00 -29.34 -17.37
CA GLY A 88 -11.42 -28.61 -18.56
C GLY A 88 -12.67 -27.77 -18.31
N ASP A 89 -12.78 -26.66 -19.04
CA ASP A 89 -13.97 -25.81 -19.07
C ASP A 89 -14.58 -25.76 -20.48
N PHE A 90 -15.65 -25.01 -20.67
CA PHE A 90 -16.32 -24.92 -21.97
C PHE A 90 -15.40 -24.41 -23.10
N SER A 91 -14.38 -23.61 -22.78
CA SER A 91 -13.43 -23.08 -23.76
C SER A 91 -12.27 -24.04 -24.05
N HIS A 92 -11.91 -24.88 -23.08
CA HIS A 92 -10.84 -25.87 -23.15
C HIS A 92 -11.32 -27.13 -22.42
N PRO A 93 -12.05 -28.04 -23.11
CA PRO A 93 -12.75 -29.15 -22.48
C PRO A 93 -11.82 -30.21 -21.89
N GLU A 94 -10.56 -30.25 -22.30
CA GLU A 94 -9.53 -31.12 -21.75
C GLU A 94 -9.00 -30.64 -20.39
N ASP A 95 -8.70 -31.60 -19.52
CA ASP A 95 -7.93 -31.33 -18.30
C ASP A 95 -6.57 -30.73 -18.65
N ARG A 96 -6.16 -29.70 -17.91
CA ARG A 96 -4.94 -28.96 -18.20
C ARG A 96 -4.06 -28.79 -16.98
N VAL A 97 -2.75 -28.81 -17.20
CA VAL A 97 -1.74 -28.54 -16.17
C VAL A 97 -1.33 -27.07 -16.22
N LEU A 98 -1.68 -26.32 -15.19
CA LEU A 98 -1.26 -24.94 -15.00
C LEU A 98 0.07 -24.90 -14.24
N ARG A 99 1.16 -24.57 -14.95
CA ARG A 99 2.50 -24.43 -14.37
C ARG A 99 2.79 -23.00 -13.94
N SER A 100 3.55 -22.84 -12.86
CA SER A 100 4.19 -21.57 -12.49
C SER A 100 5.68 -21.59 -12.87
N PRO A 101 6.27 -20.46 -13.27
CA PRO A 101 7.74 -20.31 -13.35
C PRO A 101 8.44 -20.43 -11.98
N GLY A 102 7.71 -20.21 -10.89
CA GLY A 102 8.18 -20.42 -9.52
C GLY A 102 7.41 -21.54 -8.85
N VAL A 103 6.79 -21.22 -7.72
CA VAL A 103 5.84 -22.10 -7.06
C VAL A 103 4.49 -21.43 -6.92
N TRP A 104 3.47 -22.28 -6.91
CA TRP A 104 2.14 -21.88 -6.48
C TRP A 104 2.00 -22.01 -4.98
N LEU A 105 1.53 -20.94 -4.32
CA LEU A 105 1.08 -20.96 -2.94
C LEU A 105 -0.45 -20.81 -2.91
N SER A 106 -1.16 -21.81 -2.39
CA SER A 106 -2.57 -21.70 -2.03
C SER A 106 -2.69 -21.33 -0.57
N VAL A 107 -3.45 -20.29 -0.26
CA VAL A 107 -3.83 -19.93 1.09
C VAL A 107 -5.31 -20.20 1.26
N LEU A 108 -5.66 -21.27 1.97
CA LEU A 108 -7.06 -21.53 2.33
C LEU A 108 -7.50 -20.51 3.39
N ALA A 109 -8.70 -19.97 3.24
CA ALA A 109 -9.24 -19.00 4.17
C ALA A 109 -10.76 -19.07 4.27
N LYS A 110 -11.26 -18.61 5.42
CA LYS A 110 -12.66 -18.25 5.61
C LYS A 110 -12.75 -16.73 5.73
N VAL A 111 -13.65 -16.11 4.98
CA VAL A 111 -13.76 -14.66 4.87
C VAL A 111 -15.18 -14.20 5.10
N GLU A 112 -15.35 -12.99 5.60
CA GLU A 112 -16.66 -12.40 5.85
C GLU A 112 -16.58 -10.89 5.63
N ALA A 113 -17.53 -10.33 4.89
CA ALA A 113 -17.74 -8.90 4.87
C ALA A 113 -18.57 -8.48 6.10
N LEU A 114 -18.17 -7.40 6.76
CA LEU A 114 -18.78 -6.97 8.03
C LEU A 114 -19.79 -5.84 7.82
N GLU A 115 -19.36 -4.71 7.24
CA GLU A 115 -20.19 -3.49 7.17
C GLU A 115 -20.94 -3.34 5.84
N ARG A 116 -20.29 -3.67 4.71
CA ARG A 116 -20.81 -3.41 3.37
C ARG A 116 -20.36 -4.46 2.35
N PRO A 117 -21.11 -4.65 1.24
CA PRO A 117 -20.65 -5.49 0.14
C PRO A 117 -19.39 -4.94 -0.53
N GLY A 118 -18.56 -5.82 -1.06
CA GLY A 118 -17.36 -5.43 -1.81
C GLY A 118 -16.35 -6.54 -1.93
N TYR A 119 -15.11 -6.19 -2.24
CA TYR A 119 -14.05 -7.14 -2.59
C TYR A 119 -12.98 -7.16 -1.51
N LEU A 120 -12.49 -8.36 -1.18
CA LEU A 120 -11.34 -8.55 -0.32
C LEU A 120 -10.17 -9.05 -1.16
N THR A 121 -9.10 -8.26 -1.23
CA THR A 121 -7.89 -8.64 -1.95
C THR A 121 -6.80 -9.07 -1.00
N ALA A 122 -5.98 -10.01 -1.46
CA ALA A 122 -4.85 -10.56 -0.72
C ALA A 122 -3.54 -10.35 -1.50
N GLN A 123 -2.46 -10.07 -0.78
CA GLN A 123 -1.11 -9.97 -1.33
C GLN A 123 -0.10 -10.56 -0.35
N ILE A 124 0.99 -11.12 -0.86
CA ILE A 124 2.12 -11.57 -0.06
C ILE A 124 3.17 -10.47 -0.04
N ARG A 125 3.58 -10.05 1.16
CA ARG A 125 4.75 -9.20 1.37
C ARG A 125 5.91 -10.08 1.83
N THR A 126 6.98 -10.11 1.06
CA THR A 126 8.17 -10.90 1.40
C THR A 126 9.05 -10.17 2.41
N ARG A 127 9.98 -10.91 3.02
CA ARG A 127 10.96 -10.35 3.97
C ARG A 127 11.79 -9.19 3.40
N ASP A 128 12.11 -9.23 2.11
CA ASP A 128 12.83 -8.17 1.39
C ASP A 128 11.92 -7.02 0.91
N GLY A 129 10.62 -7.07 1.24
CA GLY A 129 9.66 -6.01 0.98
C GLY A 129 8.99 -6.04 -0.40
N LEU A 130 9.22 -7.08 -1.19
CA LEU A 130 8.52 -7.28 -2.47
C LEU A 130 7.06 -7.69 -2.21
N VAL A 131 6.17 -7.31 -3.12
CA VAL A 131 4.75 -7.61 -3.04
C VAL A 131 4.34 -8.49 -4.21
N TYR A 132 3.69 -9.60 -3.91
CA TYR A 132 3.11 -10.53 -4.87
C TYR A 132 1.59 -10.57 -4.66
N VAL A 133 0.83 -10.00 -5.58
CA VAL A 133 -0.64 -9.96 -5.51
C VAL A 133 -1.21 -11.34 -5.80
N ALA A 134 -2.35 -11.67 -5.19
CA ALA A 134 -3.08 -12.88 -5.54
C ALA A 134 -3.40 -12.91 -7.04
N SER A 135 -3.26 -14.08 -7.64
CA SER A 135 -3.62 -14.30 -9.03
C SER A 135 -5.12 -14.11 -9.21
N ASN A 136 -5.52 -13.59 -10.38
CA ASN A 136 -6.92 -13.30 -10.68
C ASN A 136 -7.81 -14.56 -10.68
N LYS A 137 -9.13 -14.35 -10.81
CA LYS A 137 -10.12 -15.43 -10.79
C LYS A 137 -9.95 -16.48 -11.90
N GLU A 138 -9.22 -16.17 -12.97
CA GLU A 138 -9.01 -17.09 -14.10
C GLU A 138 -7.75 -17.96 -13.93
N ARG A 139 -6.92 -17.69 -12.92
CA ARG A 139 -5.61 -18.32 -12.76
C ARG A 139 -5.29 -18.67 -11.30
N PRO A 140 -5.71 -19.85 -10.78
CA PRO A 140 -6.50 -20.87 -11.46
C PRO A 140 -8.00 -20.53 -11.47
N LYS A 141 -8.65 -20.86 -12.59
CA LYS A 141 -10.10 -20.79 -12.73
C LYS A 141 -10.80 -21.91 -11.96
N LEU A 142 -11.15 -21.63 -10.71
CA LEU A 142 -11.82 -22.58 -9.80
C LEU A 142 -13.10 -21.96 -9.26
N LYS A 143 -14.22 -22.24 -9.94
CA LYS A 143 -15.53 -21.67 -9.60
C LYS A 143 -15.88 -22.00 -8.15
N GLY A 144 -16.21 -20.97 -7.39
CA GLY A 144 -16.64 -21.11 -6.00
C GLY A 144 -15.50 -21.23 -4.98
N ILE A 145 -14.25 -21.38 -5.41
CA ILE A 145 -13.10 -21.60 -4.51
C ILE A 145 -12.06 -20.50 -4.62
N ASN A 146 -11.76 -20.00 -5.82
CA ASN A 146 -10.87 -18.85 -5.94
C ASN A 146 -11.59 -17.61 -5.38
N LEU A 147 -11.04 -17.04 -4.31
CA LEU A 147 -11.58 -15.86 -3.63
C LEU A 147 -11.19 -14.55 -4.33
N SER A 148 -10.26 -14.57 -5.29
CA SER A 148 -9.87 -13.38 -6.03
C SER A 148 -11.03 -12.83 -6.87
N GLU A 149 -11.20 -11.50 -6.85
CA GLU A 149 -12.27 -10.78 -7.55
C GLU A 149 -13.69 -11.26 -7.20
N ARG A 150 -13.86 -11.89 -6.05
CA ARG A 150 -15.16 -12.30 -5.56
C ARG A 150 -15.75 -11.19 -4.69
N GLU A 151 -16.97 -10.77 -5.04
CA GLU A 151 -17.74 -9.86 -4.21
C GLU A 151 -18.32 -10.63 -3.01
N LEU A 152 -18.08 -10.09 -1.82
CA LEU A 152 -18.56 -10.61 -0.54
C LEU A 152 -19.79 -9.82 -0.11
N ALA A 153 -20.81 -10.53 0.36
CA ALA A 153 -21.99 -9.93 0.97
C ALA A 153 -21.85 -9.89 2.50
N PRO A 154 -22.32 -8.82 3.18
CA PRO A 154 -22.28 -8.72 4.64
C PRO A 154 -22.99 -9.87 5.35
N GLY A 155 -22.38 -10.41 6.40
CA GLY A 155 -22.96 -11.46 7.24
C GLY A 155 -23.03 -12.86 6.61
N LEU A 156 -22.47 -13.02 5.40
CA LEU A 156 -22.35 -14.32 4.74
C LEU A 156 -20.86 -14.71 4.64
N ALA A 157 -20.42 -15.55 5.57
CA ALA A 157 -19.07 -16.07 5.54
C ALA A 157 -18.88 -17.03 4.35
N GLU A 158 -17.78 -16.84 3.62
CA GLU A 158 -17.37 -17.70 2.53
C GLU A 158 -16.08 -18.45 2.86
N THR A 159 -15.84 -19.55 2.17
CA THR A 159 -14.61 -20.34 2.30
C THR A 159 -14.04 -20.62 0.93
N GLY A 160 -12.73 -20.45 0.80
CA GLY A 160 -12.03 -20.64 -0.46
C GLY A 160 -10.53 -20.51 -0.29
N ALA A 161 -9.84 -20.13 -1.36
CA ALA A 161 -8.42 -19.87 -1.35
C ALA A 161 -8.04 -18.66 -2.22
N TRP A 162 -6.97 -17.98 -1.82
CA TRP A 162 -6.17 -17.17 -2.73
C TRP A 162 -4.98 -17.97 -3.23
N PHE A 163 -4.58 -17.68 -4.46
CA PHE A 163 -3.51 -18.37 -5.16
C PHE A 163 -2.42 -17.36 -5.54
N PHE A 164 -1.17 -17.67 -5.25
CA PHE A 164 -0.04 -16.79 -5.51
C PHE A 164 1.01 -17.52 -6.32
N GLU A 165 1.63 -16.82 -7.27
CA GLU A 165 2.86 -17.26 -7.92
C GLU A 165 4.02 -16.45 -7.37
N LEU A 166 5.00 -17.13 -6.80
CA LEU A 166 6.19 -16.48 -6.25
C LEU A 166 7.43 -17.37 -6.40
N PRO A 167 8.63 -16.79 -6.43
CA PRO A 167 9.86 -17.57 -6.36
C PRO A 167 9.92 -18.39 -5.06
N PRO A 168 10.41 -19.64 -5.09
CA PRO A 168 10.41 -20.51 -3.91
C PRO A 168 11.25 -19.96 -2.75
N ASP A 169 12.30 -19.19 -3.02
CA ASP A 169 13.15 -18.53 -2.02
C ASP A 169 12.46 -17.37 -1.28
N LYS A 170 11.28 -16.93 -1.74
CA LYS A 170 10.55 -15.78 -1.17
C LYS A 170 9.50 -16.15 -0.12
N LEU A 171 9.37 -17.43 0.22
CA LEU A 171 8.44 -17.91 1.25
C LEU A 171 8.91 -17.61 2.68
N GLU A 172 10.23 -17.58 2.92
CA GLU A 172 10.78 -17.31 4.25
C GLU A 172 10.45 -15.89 4.72
N GLY A 173 9.86 -15.78 5.90
CA GLY A 173 9.46 -14.50 6.51
C GLY A 173 8.38 -13.76 5.74
N ALA A 174 7.60 -14.47 4.91
CA ALA A 174 6.52 -13.88 4.14
C ALA A 174 5.31 -13.56 5.04
N HIS A 175 4.74 -12.38 4.85
CA HIS A 175 3.50 -11.94 5.47
C HIS A 175 2.38 -11.97 4.44
N LEU A 176 1.20 -12.37 4.88
CA LEU A 176 -0.02 -12.31 4.09
C LEU A 176 -0.82 -11.07 4.48
N GLN A 177 -1.08 -10.23 3.51
CA GLN A 177 -1.76 -8.96 3.71
C GLN A 177 -3.12 -8.95 3.05
N PHE A 178 -4.09 -8.35 3.72
CA PHE A 178 -5.46 -8.21 3.25
C PHE A 178 -5.93 -6.77 3.31
N TYR A 179 -6.67 -6.35 2.29
CA TYR A 179 -7.28 -5.04 2.24
C TYR A 179 -8.58 -5.08 1.45
N TRP A 180 -9.45 -4.12 1.74
CA TRP A 180 -10.73 -3.97 1.06
C TRP A 180 -10.55 -3.23 -0.27
N GLY A 181 -11.15 -3.74 -1.35
CA GLY A 181 -11.03 -3.22 -2.71
C GLY A 181 -10.27 -4.15 -3.66
N LEU A 182 -10.23 -3.79 -4.96
CA LEU A 182 -9.59 -4.58 -6.03
C LEU A 182 -8.23 -4.03 -6.49
N LEU A 183 -7.95 -2.76 -6.20
CA LEU A 183 -6.76 -2.06 -6.68
C LEU A 183 -5.69 -2.07 -5.59
N LEU A 184 -4.92 -1.00 -5.44
CA LEU A 184 -3.98 -0.87 -4.32
C LEU A 184 -4.75 -0.59 -3.01
N PRO A 185 -4.17 -0.89 -1.84
CA PRO A 185 -4.75 -0.48 -0.57
C PRO A 185 -4.99 1.04 -0.57
N GLU A 186 -6.23 1.46 -0.38
CA GLU A 186 -6.54 2.88 -0.27
C GLU A 186 -6.00 3.44 1.05
N GLY A 187 -5.45 4.65 1.00
CA GLY A 187 -4.95 5.33 2.18
C GLY A 187 -6.06 5.52 3.23
N GLY A 188 -5.74 5.19 4.47
CA GLY A 188 -6.69 5.27 5.59
C GLY A 188 -7.65 4.07 5.75
N ASP A 189 -7.63 3.06 4.88
CA ASP A 189 -8.32 1.79 5.13
C ASP A 189 -7.39 0.76 5.85
N SER A 190 -7.98 -0.32 6.37
CA SER A 190 -7.24 -1.37 7.07
C SER A 190 -6.42 -2.23 6.10
N LEU A 191 -5.10 -2.24 6.29
CA LEU A 191 -4.22 -3.26 5.74
C LEU A 191 -3.87 -4.25 6.85
N VAL A 192 -4.60 -5.35 6.87
CA VAL A 192 -4.41 -6.43 7.85
C VAL A 192 -3.18 -7.22 7.46
N ASP A 193 -2.20 -7.32 8.35
CA ASP A 193 -0.92 -7.98 8.13
C ASP A 193 -0.84 -9.24 9.01
N VAL A 194 -0.82 -10.40 8.36
CA VAL A 194 -0.77 -11.71 9.02
C VAL A 194 0.61 -12.33 8.80
N ASP A 195 1.37 -12.47 9.88
CA ASP A 195 2.61 -13.24 9.86
C ASP A 195 2.28 -14.74 9.66
N LEU A 196 2.77 -15.30 8.54
CA LEU A 196 2.58 -16.72 8.21
C LEU A 196 3.46 -17.65 9.07
N LYS A 197 4.37 -17.08 9.88
CA LYS A 197 5.34 -17.81 10.72
C LYS A 197 6.17 -18.80 9.92
N LEU A 198 6.47 -18.44 8.67
CA LEU A 198 7.33 -19.21 7.78
C LEU A 198 8.78 -18.86 8.06
N ASP A 199 9.32 -19.34 9.18
CA ASP A 199 10.78 -19.33 9.37
C ASP A 199 11.48 -20.20 8.31
N LYS A 200 12.81 -20.16 8.29
CA LYS A 200 13.59 -20.90 7.29
C LYS A 200 13.24 -22.40 7.27
N ALA A 201 13.11 -23.03 8.43
CA ALA A 201 12.81 -24.46 8.52
C ALA A 201 11.37 -24.77 8.04
N ALA A 202 10.40 -23.93 8.41
CA ALA A 202 9.03 -24.04 7.95
C ALA A 202 8.91 -23.82 6.44
N ALA A 203 9.61 -22.83 5.89
CA ALA A 203 9.66 -22.57 4.45
C ALA A 203 10.35 -23.72 3.69
N ASP A 204 11.48 -24.23 4.19
CA ASP A 204 12.16 -25.41 3.64
C ASP A 204 11.25 -26.63 3.62
N LYS A 205 10.53 -26.88 4.72
CA LYS A 205 9.56 -27.97 4.81
C LYS A 205 8.40 -27.78 3.82
N LEU A 206 7.84 -26.58 3.74
CA LEU A 206 6.73 -26.26 2.82
C LEU A 206 7.15 -26.48 1.35
N ARG A 207 8.41 -26.19 1.03
CA ARG A 207 9.00 -26.43 -0.30
C ARG A 207 9.28 -27.91 -0.55
N ALA A 208 9.78 -28.64 0.44
CA ALA A 208 10.02 -30.08 0.31
C ALA A 208 8.70 -30.85 0.15
N ASP A 209 7.66 -30.42 0.86
CA ASP A 209 6.30 -30.98 0.78
C ASP A 209 5.54 -30.49 -0.48
N ALA A 210 6.15 -29.61 -1.29
CA ALA A 210 5.51 -29.07 -2.49
C ALA A 210 5.23 -30.18 -3.50
N LYS A 211 3.95 -30.38 -3.83
CA LYS A 211 3.58 -31.39 -4.81
C LYS A 211 4.05 -30.97 -6.20
N PRO A 212 4.65 -31.87 -7.00
CA PRO A 212 4.96 -31.58 -8.40
C PRO A 212 3.72 -31.16 -9.19
N VAL A 213 2.60 -31.85 -8.92
CA VAL A 213 1.28 -31.48 -9.41
C VAL A 213 0.27 -31.67 -8.30
N LEU A 214 -0.49 -30.64 -7.97
CA LEU A 214 -1.64 -30.73 -7.07
C LEU A 214 -2.93 -30.82 -7.91
N ASP A 215 -3.67 -31.90 -7.73
CA ASP A 215 -4.97 -32.10 -8.40
C ASP A 215 -6.04 -31.22 -7.77
N LEU A 216 -6.57 -30.30 -8.56
CA LEU A 216 -7.65 -29.37 -8.20
C LEU A 216 -8.85 -29.54 -9.16
N ARG A 217 -8.96 -30.68 -9.85
CA ARG A 217 -10.13 -30.99 -10.66
C ARG A 217 -11.34 -31.20 -9.75
N MET A 218 -12.45 -30.54 -10.07
CA MET A 218 -13.70 -30.59 -9.30
C MET A 218 -14.90 -30.83 -10.20
#